data_AF-A0AAV8ZVH9-F1
#
_entry.id   AF-A0AAV8ZVH9-F1
#
_cell.length_a   1.000
_cell.length_b   1.000
_cell.length_c   1.000
_cell.angle_alpha   90.00
_cell.angle_beta   90.00
_cell.angle_gamma   90.00
#
_symmetry.space_group_name_H-M   'P 1'
#
loop_
_entity.id
_entity.type
_entity.pdbx_description
1 polymer ?
#
loop_
_entity_poly.entity_id
_entity_poly.type
_entity_poly.pdbx_seq_one_letter_code
_entity_poly.pdbx_strand_id
1 'polypeptide(L)'
;MVAFDCGSGVGVVRSEETVLLNQWNHITLYRHRWDAWLQLNSGKHVQGRSKGLFSRITFREPLFIGGPGNTTGLTEKLPVAKGLKGCIRHLEVNDHIYKFALEPSGEATKGYGIGKLGIVYNFL
;
A
#
# COMPACT_ATOMS: atom_id res chain seq x y z
N MET A 1 -1.59 7.81 4.45
CA MET A 1 -0.33 7.67 5.22
C MET A 1 0.40 6.44 4.72
N VAL A 2 1.72 6.42 4.82
CA VAL A 2 2.55 5.22 4.64
C VAL A 2 3.36 5.02 5.93
N ALA A 3 3.52 3.77 6.34
CA ALA A 3 4.35 3.39 7.46
C ALA A 3 5.37 2.35 6.99
N PHE A 4 6.63 2.49 7.38
CA PHE A 4 7.69 1.56 6.98
C PHE A 4 8.77 1.45 8.06
N ASP A 5 9.36 0.27 8.18
CA ASP A 5 10.43 -0.03 9.12
C ASP A 5 11.59 -0.70 8.38
N CYS A 6 12.81 -0.19 8.58
CA CYS A 6 14.03 -0.76 8.02
C CYS A 6 14.82 -1.63 9.02
N GLY A 7 14.24 -1.95 10.18
CA GLY A 7 14.84 -2.78 11.25
C GLY A 7 15.26 -2.01 12.50
N SER A 8 14.87 -0.74 12.64
CA SER A 8 15.18 0.09 13.82
C SER A 8 13.98 0.91 14.30
N GLY A 9 12.79 0.61 13.78
CA GLY A 9 11.53 1.21 14.18
C GLY A 9 10.81 1.92 13.03
N VAL A 10 9.48 1.96 13.17
CA VAL A 10 8.56 2.49 12.16
C VAL A 10 8.72 4.01 11.99
N GLY A 11 8.87 4.43 10.74
CA GLY A 11 8.64 5.80 10.28
C GLY A 11 7.26 5.93 9.63
N VAL A 12 6.64 7.10 9.76
CA VAL A 12 5.32 7.40 9.19
C VAL A 12 5.40 8.67 8.36
N VAL A 13 4.87 8.61 7.12
CA VAL A 13 4.70 9.79 6.26
C VAL A 13 3.21 9.94 5.94
N ARG A 14 2.65 11.12 6.20
CA ARG A 14 1.22 11.38 6.05
C ARG A 14 1.00 12.63 5.23
N SER A 15 0.29 12.48 4.12
CA SER A 15 -0.20 13.60 3.31
C SER A 15 -1.05 14.54 4.18
N GLU A 16 -0.84 15.84 4.01
CA GLU A 16 -1.71 16.89 4.55
C GLU A 16 -3.02 17.00 3.75
N GLU A 17 -2.95 16.69 2.45
CA GLU A 17 -4.11 16.64 1.56
C GLU A 17 -5.05 15.48 1.91
N THR A 18 -6.34 15.70 1.67
CA THR A 18 -7.38 14.69 1.84
C THR A 18 -7.68 13.97 0.53
N VAL A 19 -8.06 12.70 0.64
CA VAL A 19 -8.51 11.94 -0.53
C VAL A 19 -9.86 12.45 -1.02
N LEU A 20 -10.04 12.53 -2.33
CA LEU A 20 -11.30 12.88 -2.94
C LEU A 20 -12.19 11.64 -3.02
N LEU A 21 -13.27 11.60 -2.23
CA LEU A 21 -14.19 10.48 -2.24
C LEU A 21 -14.90 10.37 -3.59
N ASN A 22 -15.13 9.12 -4.03
CA ASN A 22 -15.77 8.79 -5.30
C ASN A 22 -15.06 9.35 -6.55
N GLN A 23 -13.80 9.71 -6.42
CA GLN A 23 -12.95 10.18 -7.50
C GLN A 23 -11.66 9.37 -7.55
N TRP A 24 -11.04 9.33 -8.73
CA TRP A 24 -9.72 8.74 -8.88
C TRP A 24 -8.69 9.61 -8.18
N ASN A 25 -8.01 9.03 -7.20
CA ASN A 25 -6.84 9.63 -6.58
C ASN A 25 -5.58 8.93 -7.10
N HIS A 26 -4.50 9.69 -7.24
CA HIS A 26 -3.19 9.16 -7.58
C HIS A 26 -2.27 9.29 -6.36
N ILE A 27 -1.61 8.21 -5.96
CA ILE A 27 -0.69 8.22 -4.83
C ILE A 27 0.67 7.77 -5.34
N THR A 28 1.67 8.61 -5.18
CA THR A 28 3.06 8.26 -5.50
C THR A 28 3.86 8.17 -4.23
N LEU A 29 4.57 7.05 -4.06
CA LEU A 29 5.47 6.80 -2.96
C LEU A 29 6.86 6.54 -3.53
N TYR A 30 7.85 7.22 -2.97
CA TYR A 30 9.25 6.94 -3.26
C TYR A 30 9.98 6.69 -1.96
N ARG A 31 10.92 5.76 -1.98
CA ARG A 31 11.79 5.46 -0.84
C ARG A 31 13.22 5.29 -1.33
N HIS A 32 14.13 5.95 -0.65
CA HIS A 32 15.56 5.76 -0.82
C HIS A 32 16.21 5.62 0.57
N ARG A 33 16.78 4.44 0.84
CA ARG A 33 17.34 4.08 2.16
C ARG A 33 16.29 4.21 3.26
N TRP A 34 16.55 5.00 4.30
CA TRP A 34 15.60 5.29 5.37
C TRP A 34 14.67 6.45 5.03
N ASP A 35 14.91 7.21 3.97
CA ASP A 35 14.11 8.37 3.58
C ASP A 35 12.98 7.95 2.62
N ALA A 36 11.85 8.62 2.73
CA ALA A 36 10.71 8.45 1.83
C ALA A 36 10.00 9.78 1.60
N TRP A 37 9.30 9.87 0.47
CA TRP A 37 8.31 10.92 0.25
C TRP A 37 7.03 10.34 -0.33
N LEU A 38 5.92 11.02 -0.01
CA LEU A 38 4.58 10.69 -0.44
C LEU A 38 3.98 11.91 -1.15
N GLN A 39 3.31 11.68 -2.27
CA GLN A 39 2.49 12.67 -2.95
C GLN A 39 1.08 12.11 -3.13
N LEU A 40 0.07 12.90 -2.76
CA LEU A 40 -1.33 12.63 -3.08
C LEU A 40 -1.78 13.60 -4.18
N ASN A 41 -2.29 13.05 -5.28
CA ASN A 41 -2.73 13.78 -6.46
C ASN A 41 -1.64 14.74 -6.95
N SER A 42 -1.96 16.01 -7.18
CA SER A 42 -1.04 17.09 -7.51
C SER A 42 -0.57 17.88 -6.28
N GLY A 43 -0.76 17.33 -5.08
CA GLY A 43 -0.36 17.95 -3.82
C GLY A 43 1.16 18.01 -3.62
N LYS A 44 1.60 18.52 -2.48
CA LYS A 44 3.02 18.63 -2.15
C LYS A 44 3.65 17.28 -1.84
N HIS A 45 4.95 17.16 -2.08
CA HIS A 45 5.75 16.06 -1.56
C HIS A 45 5.91 16.20 -0.05
N VAL A 46 5.35 15.24 0.69
CA VAL A 46 5.56 15.14 2.13
C VAL A 46 6.68 14.15 2.38
N GLN A 47 7.71 14.58 3.10
CA GLN A 47 8.88 13.76 3.40
C GLN A 47 8.79 13.13 4.79
N GLY A 48 9.50 12.03 4.98
CA GLY A 48 9.79 11.47 6.30
C GLY A 48 10.75 10.30 6.20
N ARG A 49 11.02 9.65 7.33
CA ARG A 49 12.02 8.58 7.41
C ARG A 49 11.69 7.52 8.44
N SER A 50 12.19 6.30 8.24
CA SER A 50 12.21 5.27 9.28
C SER A 50 13.14 5.66 10.43
N LYS A 51 12.90 5.10 11.62
CA LYS A 51 13.77 5.33 12.77
C LYS A 51 15.13 4.65 12.58
N GLY A 52 16.16 5.20 13.22
CA GLY A 52 17.53 4.65 13.17
C GLY A 52 18.25 4.84 11.83
N LEU A 53 19.31 4.06 11.63
CA LEU A 53 20.22 4.15 10.48
C LEU A 53 20.14 2.93 9.54
N PHE A 54 19.29 1.95 9.86
CA PHE A 54 19.09 0.82 8.96
C PHE A 54 18.32 1.29 7.73
N SER A 55 18.73 0.82 6.55
CA SER A 55 18.27 1.33 5.25
C SER A 55 17.76 0.27 4.29
N ARG A 56 17.94 -1.01 4.65
CA ARG A 56 17.60 -2.16 3.82
C ARG A 56 16.31 -2.79 4.33
N ILE A 57 15.48 -3.26 3.40
CA ILE A 57 14.25 -4.01 3.68
C ILE A 57 14.27 -5.26 2.80
N THR A 58 13.88 -6.39 3.38
CA THR A 58 13.62 -7.64 2.66
C THR A 58 12.16 -8.01 2.87
N PHE A 59 11.40 -8.16 1.79
CA PHE A 59 10.03 -8.65 1.84
C PHE A 59 10.04 -10.17 1.68
N ARG A 60 9.42 -10.90 2.61
CA ARG A 60 9.29 -12.37 2.55
C ARG A 60 7.87 -12.78 2.19
N GLU A 61 6.92 -11.95 2.55
CA GLU A 61 5.50 -12.14 2.30
C GLU A 61 5.12 -11.60 0.91
N PRO A 62 4.05 -12.14 0.29
CA PRO A 62 3.48 -11.58 -0.93
C PRO A 62 3.01 -10.13 -0.75
N LEU A 63 2.79 -9.45 -1.87
CA LEU A 63 2.14 -8.14 -1.87
C LEU A 63 0.63 -8.28 -1.61
N PHE A 64 0.14 -7.61 -0.57
CA PHE A 64 -1.29 -7.54 -0.26
C PHE A 64 -1.84 -6.16 -0.62
N ILE A 65 -3.02 -6.14 -1.24
CA ILE A 65 -3.69 -4.93 -1.68
C ILE A 65 -5.12 -4.95 -1.14
N GLY A 66 -5.60 -3.81 -0.64
CA GLY A 66 -6.98 -3.65 -0.19
C GLY A 66 -7.22 -3.95 1.29
N GLY A 67 -6.25 -4.49 2.03
CA GLY A 67 -6.36 -4.66 3.49
C GLY A 67 -5.49 -5.79 4.04
N PRO A 68 -5.49 -5.99 5.36
CA PRO A 68 -4.71 -7.04 6.01
C PRO A 68 -5.14 -8.46 5.58
N GLY A 69 -6.41 -8.69 5.22
CA GLY A 69 -6.89 -10.04 4.89
C GLY A 69 -6.74 -11.01 6.07
N ASN A 70 -6.79 -12.33 5.80
CA ASN A 70 -6.52 -13.36 6.81
C ASN A 70 -5.01 -13.64 6.91
N THR A 71 -4.23 -12.62 7.22
CA THR A 71 -2.79 -12.74 7.43
C THR A 71 -2.50 -12.96 8.91
N THR A 72 -2.46 -14.21 9.35
CA THR A 72 -2.05 -14.57 10.71
C THR A 72 -0.68 -13.97 11.02
N GLY A 73 -0.59 -13.16 12.10
CA GLY A 73 0.66 -12.55 12.58
C GLY A 73 1.07 -11.21 11.96
N LEU A 74 0.39 -10.73 10.90
CA LEU A 74 0.63 -9.39 10.32
C LEU A 74 -0.27 -8.31 10.92
N THR A 75 -1.44 -8.68 11.44
CA THR A 75 -2.43 -7.72 11.99
C THR A 75 -1.87 -6.86 13.12
N GLU A 76 -1.00 -7.41 13.97
CA GLU A 76 -0.36 -6.67 15.07
C GLU A 76 0.75 -5.71 14.59
N LYS A 77 1.29 -5.96 13.39
CA LYS A 77 2.38 -5.16 12.80
C LYS A 77 1.86 -4.09 11.84
N LEU A 78 0.62 -4.20 11.39
CA LEU A 78 0.00 -3.26 10.47
C LEU A 78 -0.74 -2.18 11.25
N PRO A 79 -0.52 -0.88 10.96
CA PRO A 79 -1.20 0.22 11.62
C PRO A 79 -2.67 0.37 11.16
N VAL A 80 -3.24 -0.63 10.49
CA VAL A 80 -4.56 -0.58 9.86
C VAL A 80 -5.37 -1.83 10.19
N ALA A 81 -6.54 -1.63 10.80
CA ALA A 81 -7.47 -2.70 11.15
C ALA A 81 -8.59 -2.91 10.10
N LYS A 82 -8.73 -1.99 9.14
CA LYS A 82 -9.80 -2.00 8.13
C LYS A 82 -9.20 -1.96 6.73
N GLY A 83 -9.78 -2.75 5.83
CA GLY A 83 -9.45 -2.73 4.41
C GLY A 83 -10.05 -1.51 3.68
N LEU A 84 -9.56 -1.29 2.46
CA LEU A 84 -10.07 -0.32 1.52
C LEU A 84 -11.47 -0.71 1.06
N LYS A 85 -12.39 0.27 1.07
CA LYS A 85 -13.69 0.19 0.40
C LYS A 85 -13.70 1.17 -0.76
N GLY A 86 -13.31 0.72 -1.94
CA GLY A 86 -13.21 1.54 -3.13
C GLY A 86 -12.32 0.86 -4.17
N CYS A 87 -12.30 1.36 -5.40
CA CYS A 87 -11.64 0.68 -6.50
C CYS A 87 -10.15 1.01 -6.58
N ILE A 88 -9.34 0.00 -6.91
CA ILE A 88 -7.95 0.19 -7.39
C ILE A 88 -7.92 -0.28 -8.84
N ARG A 89 -7.46 0.59 -9.74
CA ARG A 89 -7.39 0.31 -11.18
C ARG A 89 -5.98 0.14 -11.72
N HIS A 90 -4.99 0.63 -10.97
CA HIS A 90 -3.60 0.67 -11.42
C HIS A 90 -2.70 0.60 -10.20
N LEU A 91 -1.70 -0.27 -10.29
CA LEU A 91 -0.59 -0.37 -9.35
C LEU A 91 0.68 -0.59 -10.16
N GLU A 92 1.66 0.24 -9.89
CA GLU A 92 2.99 0.13 -10.44
C GLU A 92 4.01 0.21 -9.30
N VAL A 93 4.98 -0.71 -9.30
CA VAL A 93 6.06 -0.75 -8.30
C VAL A 93 7.35 -1.06 -9.03
N ASN A 94 8.34 -0.18 -8.91
CA ASN A 94 9.65 -0.34 -9.58
C ASN A 94 9.51 -0.68 -11.07
N ASP A 95 8.75 0.14 -11.79
CA ASP A 95 8.48 0.02 -13.24
C ASP A 95 7.71 -1.26 -13.66
N HIS A 96 7.18 -2.01 -12.70
CA HIS A 96 6.34 -3.18 -12.95
C HIS A 96 4.86 -2.87 -12.69
N ILE A 97 4.04 -2.98 -13.73
CA ILE A 97 2.59 -2.78 -13.66
C ILE A 97 1.91 -4.12 -13.36
N TYR A 98 1.22 -4.20 -12.22
CA TYR A 98 0.55 -5.42 -11.78
C TYR A 98 -0.81 -5.62 -12.46
N LYS A 99 -1.04 -6.82 -13.00
CA LYS A 99 -2.34 -7.25 -13.53
C LYS A 99 -3.19 -7.88 -12.42
N PHE A 100 -4.27 -7.20 -12.01
CA PHE A 100 -5.14 -7.68 -10.93
C PHE A 100 -6.02 -8.89 -11.26
N ALA A 101 -6.04 -9.37 -12.51
CA ALA A 101 -6.77 -10.59 -12.84
C ALA A 101 -6.12 -11.80 -12.15
N LEU A 102 -6.94 -12.80 -11.79
CA LEU A 102 -6.42 -14.04 -11.22
C LEU A 102 -5.57 -14.79 -12.25
N GLU A 103 -4.56 -15.51 -11.76
CA GLU A 103 -3.79 -16.43 -12.58
C GLU A 103 -4.72 -17.44 -13.30
N PRO A 104 -4.43 -17.80 -14.57
CA PRO A 104 -3.23 -17.43 -15.35
C PRO A 104 -3.38 -16.10 -16.13
N SER A 105 -4.55 -15.46 -16.08
CA SER A 105 -4.84 -14.25 -16.88
C SER A 105 -4.24 -12.96 -16.32
N GLY A 106 -3.76 -12.98 -15.08
CA GLY A 106 -3.02 -11.90 -14.42
C GLY A 106 -2.12 -12.46 -13.32
N GLU A 107 -1.79 -11.63 -12.34
CA GLU A 107 -0.78 -11.90 -11.29
C GLU A 107 -1.40 -12.02 -9.90
N ALA A 108 -2.73 -11.91 -9.78
CA ALA A 108 -3.39 -12.11 -8.50
C ALA A 108 -3.42 -13.62 -8.16
N THR A 109 -2.77 -13.98 -7.06
CA THR A 109 -2.74 -15.37 -6.57
C THR A 109 -4.00 -15.73 -5.78
N LYS A 110 -4.61 -14.75 -5.09
CA LYS A 110 -5.85 -14.90 -4.30
C LYS A 110 -6.64 -13.60 -4.30
N GLY A 111 -7.95 -13.70 -4.13
CA GLY A 111 -8.84 -12.55 -3.99
C GLY A 111 -10.07 -12.89 -3.16
N TYR A 112 -10.45 -12.00 -2.24
CA TYR A 112 -11.63 -12.13 -1.39
C TYR A 112 -12.44 -10.85 -1.49
N GLY A 113 -13.75 -10.97 -1.77
CA GLY A 113 -14.59 -9.80 -1.99
C GLY A 113 -14.03 -8.90 -3.09
N ILE A 114 -13.87 -9.40 -4.32
CA ILE A 114 -13.39 -8.60 -5.45
C ILE A 114 -14.52 -8.49 -6.48
N GLY A 115 -15.05 -7.27 -6.65
CA GLY A 115 -16.01 -6.96 -7.70
C GLY A 115 -15.36 -6.68 -9.06
N LYS A 116 -16.17 -6.71 -10.13
CA LYS A 116 -15.75 -6.51 -11.54
C LYS A 116 -15.11 -5.15 -11.85
N LEU A 117 -15.26 -4.13 -11.00
CA LEU A 117 -14.80 -2.75 -11.24
C LEU A 117 -13.53 -2.35 -10.46
N GLY A 118 -12.71 -3.34 -10.08
CA GLY A 118 -11.57 -3.13 -9.21
C GLY A 118 -11.91 -3.50 -7.78
N ILE A 119 -10.91 -4.01 -7.09
CA ILE A 119 -10.93 -4.61 -5.75
C ILE A 119 -11.91 -3.89 -4.81
N VAL A 120 -13.08 -4.48 -4.52
CA VAL A 120 -13.97 -4.04 -3.42
C VAL A 120 -14.76 -5.22 -2.85
N TYR A 121 -14.62 -5.43 -1.54
CA TYR A 121 -15.67 -5.62 -0.50
C TYR A 121 -15.23 -6.53 0.65
N ASN A 122 -15.95 -6.32 1.76
CA ASN A 122 -15.62 -6.53 3.16
C ASN A 122 -16.03 -7.93 3.68
N PHE A 123 -15.69 -8.19 4.96
CA PHE A 123 -16.10 -9.27 5.88
C PHE A 123 -15.20 -10.53 5.89
N LEU A 124 -14.79 -11.06 7.04
CA LEU A 124 -15.40 -11.06 8.39
C LEU A 124 -14.58 -10.31 9.45
#